data_AF-A0A9D7RY44-F1
#
_entry.id   AF-A0A9D7RY44-F1
#
_cell.length_a   1.000
_cell.length_b   1.000
_cell.length_c   1.000
_cell.angle_alpha   90.00
_cell.angle_beta   90.00
_cell.angle_gamma   90.00
#
_symmetry.space_group_name_H-M   'P 1'
#
loop_
_entity.id
_entity.type
_entity.pdbx_description
1 polymer ?
#
loop_
_entity_poly.entity_id
_entity_poly.type
_entity_poly.pdbx_seq_one_letter_code
_entity_poly.pdbx_strand_id
1 'polypeptide(L)'
;MNTSDHLAWIAGRWRECGELASVAIALLAAAMALLPGPAAHAAAMYKCTTAAGALIYSDRPCANDGSASAADHQGRSAAVVEQEVLRLPEAAASGSGLPSAQSIRRRCEAPVGTSLSPDAAMRDLPERQQQAFAATLTGVALSGLSRADMQASTLHLDARQTLVWCLPKADQGFAAWLVESNGRIVELHRSGKVEAHNDANDPITLANRCSAVVTTCFEPGKPGHSLDQCFASAATCPAGRLDPGASCCPQTCKDAYQRKRAAGVDPLTASSKVLFGDAEPGSTCTLSRDGG
;
A
#
# COMPACT_ATOMS: atom_id res chain seq x y z
N MET A 1 23.07 30.01 61.67
CA MET A 1 23.61 29.22 60.54
C MET A 1 22.97 29.74 59.27
N ASN A 2 23.78 30.11 58.29
CA ASN A 2 23.36 30.93 57.15
C ASN A 2 22.89 30.04 55.99
N THR A 3 21.97 30.52 55.16
CA THR A 3 21.35 29.77 54.04
C THR A 3 22.34 29.28 52.98
N SER A 4 23.56 29.82 52.95
CA SER A 4 24.67 29.36 52.11
C SER A 4 25.20 27.97 52.50
N ASP A 5 25.14 27.60 53.78
CA ASP A 5 25.70 26.32 54.26
C ASP A 5 24.79 25.13 53.92
N HIS A 6 23.48 25.37 53.76
CA HIS A 6 22.51 24.34 53.38
C HIS A 6 22.64 23.91 51.91
N LEU A 7 23.01 24.82 51.00
CA LEU A 7 23.15 24.51 49.58
C LEU A 7 24.44 23.74 49.28
N ALA A 8 25.52 24.00 50.01
CA ALA A 8 26.77 23.25 49.89
C ALA A 8 26.62 21.79 50.38
N TRP A 9 25.83 21.56 51.43
CA TRP A 9 25.54 20.21 51.93
C TRP A 9 24.67 19.39 50.96
N ILE A 10 23.68 20.02 50.32
CA ILE A 10 22.82 19.35 49.31
C ILE A 10 23.62 19.04 48.04
N ALA A 11 24.49 19.96 47.57
CA ALA A 11 25.30 19.74 46.36
C ALA A 11 26.35 18.62 46.53
N GLY A 12 26.85 18.38 47.76
CA GLY A 12 27.77 17.29 48.05
C GLY A 12 27.13 15.89 47.95
N ARG A 13 25.90 15.73 48.46
CA ARG A 13 25.18 14.44 48.44
C ARG A 13 24.73 13.98 47.05
N TRP A 14 24.52 14.91 46.12
CA TRP A 14 24.15 14.55 44.75
C TRP A 14 25.30 13.95 43.93
N ARG A 15 26.55 14.22 44.33
CA ARG A 15 27.73 13.70 43.62
C ARG A 15 28.03 12.23 43.97
N GLU A 16 27.58 11.75 45.13
CA GLU A 16 27.75 10.34 45.56
C GLU A 16 26.63 9.41 45.05
N CYS A 17 25.46 9.95 44.66
CA CYS A 17 24.38 9.14 44.07
C CYS A 17 24.52 8.92 42.55
N GLY A 18 25.36 9.69 41.86
CA GLY A 18 25.50 9.65 40.39
C GLY A 18 26.23 8.41 39.85
N GLU A 19 27.17 7.84 40.62
CA GLU A 19 27.95 6.67 40.17
C GLU A 19 27.17 5.35 40.32
N LEU A 20 26.33 5.23 41.36
CA LEU A 20 25.48 4.03 41.53
C LEU A 20 24.31 4.00 40.53
N ALA A 21 23.76 5.15 40.17
CA ALA A 21 22.70 5.23 39.16
C ALA A 21 23.21 4.87 37.74
N SER A 22 24.45 5.23 37.41
CA SER A 22 25.04 4.97 36.10
C SER A 22 25.33 3.48 35.89
N VAL A 23 25.77 2.76 36.93
CA VAL A 23 26.01 1.30 36.86
C VAL A 23 24.68 0.53 36.79
N ALA A 24 23.65 0.96 37.52
CA ALA A 24 22.32 0.33 37.46
C ALA A 24 21.65 0.51 36.08
N ILE A 25 21.77 1.69 35.46
CA ILE A 25 21.25 1.94 34.12
C ILE A 25 22.03 1.16 33.05
N ALA A 26 23.36 1.05 33.19
CA ALA A 26 24.18 0.24 32.28
C ALA A 26 23.85 -1.26 32.38
N LEU A 27 23.59 -1.78 33.58
CA LEU A 27 23.17 -3.18 33.78
C LEU A 27 21.74 -3.43 33.27
N LEU A 28 20.81 -2.48 33.40
CA LEU A 28 19.47 -2.61 32.82
C LEU A 28 19.52 -2.59 31.28
N ALA A 29 20.36 -1.75 30.69
CA ALA A 29 20.55 -1.71 29.23
C ALA A 29 21.20 -2.99 28.69
N ALA A 30 22.19 -3.54 29.41
CA ALA A 30 22.81 -4.82 29.05
C ALA A 30 21.85 -6.02 29.23
N ALA A 31 20.98 -5.99 30.25
CA ALA A 31 19.96 -7.02 30.46
C ALA A 31 18.86 -6.98 29.38
N MET A 32 18.49 -5.80 28.87
CA MET A 32 17.52 -5.70 27.77
C MET A 32 18.09 -6.12 26.41
N ALA A 33 19.41 -6.09 26.20
CA ALA A 33 20.04 -6.56 24.97
C ALA A 33 20.11 -8.10 24.85
N LEU A 34 19.88 -8.83 25.94
CA LEU A 34 19.92 -10.30 25.98
C LEU A 34 18.54 -10.96 26.02
N LEU A 35 17.46 -10.18 26.07
CA LEU A 35 16.12 -10.70 25.89
C LEU A 35 15.92 -11.02 24.40
N PRO A 36 15.62 -12.27 24.01
CA PRO A 36 15.20 -12.55 22.65
C PRO A 36 13.94 -11.73 22.40
N GLY A 37 14.05 -10.70 21.56
CA GLY A 37 12.89 -9.94 21.11
C GLY A 37 11.88 -10.93 20.53
N PRO A 38 10.55 -10.71 20.71
CA PRO A 38 9.57 -11.51 20.02
C PRO A 38 9.95 -11.49 18.54
N ALA A 39 10.22 -12.66 17.95
CA ALA A 39 10.47 -12.77 16.54
C ALA A 39 9.35 -12.00 15.85
N ALA A 40 9.69 -10.93 15.13
CA ALA A 40 8.72 -10.16 14.37
C ALA A 40 8.15 -11.12 13.33
N HIS A 41 7.01 -11.74 13.65
CA HIS A 41 6.31 -12.57 12.68
C HIS A 41 5.89 -11.59 11.60
N ALA A 42 6.49 -11.71 10.42
CA ALA A 42 6.09 -10.95 9.24
C ALA A 42 4.56 -11.02 9.18
N ALA A 43 3.89 -9.87 9.30
CA ALA A 43 2.44 -9.81 9.31
C ALA A 43 1.95 -10.44 8.00
N ALA A 44 1.42 -11.65 8.09
CA ALA A 44 0.84 -12.33 6.96
C ALA A 44 -0.57 -11.74 6.77
N MET A 45 -0.83 -11.20 5.58
CA MET A 45 -2.17 -10.81 5.19
C MET A 45 -2.80 -12.01 4.47
N TYR A 46 -4.07 -12.27 4.72
CA TYR A 46 -4.82 -13.37 4.12
C TYR A 46 -5.86 -12.78 3.18
N LYS A 47 -5.85 -13.22 1.92
CA LYS A 47 -6.88 -12.94 0.93
C LYS A 47 -7.83 -14.12 0.91
N CYS A 48 -9.06 -13.90 1.31
CA CYS A 48 -10.12 -14.89 1.35
C CYS A 48 -11.07 -14.65 0.17
N THR A 49 -11.35 -15.68 -0.62
CA THR A 49 -12.42 -15.65 -1.61
C THR A 49 -13.63 -16.34 -1.01
N THR A 50 -14.78 -15.67 -0.98
CA THR A 50 -16.05 -16.24 -0.55
C THR A 50 -16.71 -17.06 -1.66
N ALA A 51 -17.66 -17.92 -1.32
CA ALA A 51 -18.44 -18.70 -2.29
C ALA A 51 -19.18 -17.82 -3.33
N ALA A 52 -19.44 -16.55 -3.00
CA ALA A 52 -20.05 -15.57 -3.90
C ALA A 52 -19.01 -14.84 -4.78
N GLY A 53 -17.73 -15.19 -4.69
CA GLY A 53 -16.64 -14.53 -5.41
C GLY A 53 -16.14 -13.23 -4.79
N ALA A 54 -16.66 -12.81 -3.64
CA ALA A 54 -16.18 -11.61 -2.95
C ALA A 54 -14.81 -11.85 -2.28
N LEU A 55 -13.94 -10.86 -2.32
CA LEU A 55 -12.61 -10.87 -1.70
C LEU A 55 -12.64 -10.19 -0.33
N ILE A 56 -12.04 -10.83 0.68
CA ILE A 56 -11.87 -10.30 2.04
C ILE A 56 -10.38 -10.35 2.39
N TYR A 57 -9.84 -9.27 2.95
CA TYR A 57 -8.46 -9.22 3.44
C TYR A 57 -8.47 -9.25 4.97
N SER A 58 -7.68 -10.14 5.57
CA SER A 58 -7.57 -10.29 7.02
C SER A 58 -6.11 -10.38 7.46
N ASP A 59 -5.82 -9.90 8.66
CA ASP A 59 -4.55 -10.11 9.36
C ASP A 59 -4.46 -11.50 10.04
N ARG A 60 -5.53 -12.31 9.92
CA ARG A 60 -5.64 -13.66 10.47
C ARG A 60 -6.08 -14.63 9.37
N PRO A 61 -5.76 -15.94 9.50
CA PRO A 61 -6.30 -16.96 8.61
C PRO A 61 -7.82 -16.80 8.47
N CYS A 62 -8.32 -16.93 7.26
CA CYS A 62 -9.75 -16.98 6.98
C CYS A 62 -10.32 -18.12 7.83
N ALA A 63 -11.24 -17.82 8.74
CA ALA A 63 -11.78 -18.86 9.60
C ALA A 63 -12.51 -19.89 8.72
N ASN A 64 -12.03 -21.13 8.71
CA ASN A 64 -12.72 -22.25 8.08
C ASN A 64 -14.04 -22.59 8.82
N ASP A 65 -14.15 -22.13 10.07
CA ASP A 65 -15.13 -22.66 11.03
C ASP A 65 -16.19 -21.61 11.38
N GLY A 66 -16.90 -21.04 10.41
CA GLY A 66 -18.13 -20.24 10.62
C GLY A 66 -18.07 -19.02 11.56
N SER A 67 -16.92 -18.72 12.15
CA SER A 67 -16.79 -17.83 13.32
C SER A 67 -16.30 -16.43 12.93
N ALA A 68 -15.62 -16.30 11.79
CA ALA A 68 -15.29 -15.01 11.18
C ALA A 68 -16.16 -14.79 9.95
N SER A 69 -17.46 -14.67 10.18
CA SER A 69 -18.42 -14.39 9.13
C SER A 69 -18.41 -12.89 8.83
N ALA A 70 -17.98 -12.50 7.63
CA ALA A 70 -18.55 -11.31 7.01
C ALA A 70 -20.02 -11.65 6.75
N ALA A 71 -20.91 -11.07 7.54
CA ALA A 71 -22.33 -11.18 7.30
C ALA A 71 -22.65 -10.43 6.01
N ASP A 72 -23.30 -11.11 5.06
CA ASP A 72 -24.13 -10.45 4.05
C ASP A 72 -25.12 -9.49 4.76
N HIS A 73 -25.63 -8.46 4.07
CA HIS A 73 -26.81 -7.67 4.49
C HIS A 73 -28.01 -8.53 4.98
N GLN A 74 -28.05 -9.82 4.65
CA GLN A 74 -29.03 -10.80 5.13
C GLN A 74 -28.58 -11.65 6.33
N GLY A 75 -27.44 -11.37 6.96
CA GLY A 75 -26.95 -12.11 8.13
C GLY A 75 -26.45 -13.53 7.84
N ARG A 76 -26.24 -13.88 6.56
CA ARG A 76 -25.66 -15.18 6.18
C ARG A 76 -24.14 -15.09 6.13
N SER A 77 -23.49 -16.03 6.81
CA SER A 77 -22.06 -16.26 6.73
C SER A 77 -21.68 -16.69 5.31
N ALA A 78 -20.97 -15.82 4.59
CA ALA A 78 -20.39 -16.21 3.32
C ALA A 78 -19.23 -17.19 3.58
N ALA A 79 -19.43 -18.47 3.26
CA ALA A 79 -18.38 -19.47 3.40
C ALA A 79 -17.16 -19.06 2.55
N VAL A 80 -15.97 -19.13 3.15
CA VAL A 80 -14.70 -18.94 2.43
C VAL A 80 -14.40 -20.23 1.66
N VAL A 81 -14.16 -20.10 0.36
CA VAL A 81 -13.88 -21.22 -0.53
C VAL A 81 -12.41 -21.28 -0.95
N GLU A 82 -11.69 -20.17 -0.86
CA GLU A 82 -10.27 -20.09 -1.17
C GLU A 82 -9.57 -19.14 -0.20
N GLN A 83 -8.38 -19.52 0.25
CA GLN A 83 -7.51 -18.67 1.05
C GLN A 83 -6.13 -18.61 0.40
N GLU A 84 -5.65 -17.39 0.18
CA GLU A 84 -4.30 -17.11 -0.27
C GLU A 84 -3.57 -16.29 0.80
N VAL A 85 -2.37 -16.74 1.20
CA VAL A 85 -1.53 -16.00 2.15
C VAL A 85 -0.70 -15.00 1.36
N LEU A 86 -1.10 -13.73 1.45
CA LEU A 86 -0.32 -12.60 0.98
C LEU A 86 0.78 -12.31 2.01
N ARG A 87 1.98 -12.84 1.75
CA ARG A 87 3.16 -12.40 2.49
C ARG A 87 3.39 -10.93 2.14
N LEU A 88 3.18 -10.01 3.09
CA LEU A 88 3.67 -8.66 2.92
C LEU A 88 5.19 -8.74 2.66
N PRO A 89 5.75 -7.91 1.75
CA PRO A 89 7.19 -7.86 1.61
C PRO A 89 7.75 -7.51 2.99
N GLU A 90 8.50 -8.42 3.61
CA GLU A 90 9.24 -8.08 4.83
C GLU A 90 10.02 -6.81 4.54
N ALA A 91 9.88 -5.81 5.41
CA ALA A 91 10.63 -4.57 5.33
C ALA A 91 12.12 -4.92 5.36
N ALA A 92 12.69 -5.05 4.17
CA ALA A 92 14.09 -5.11 3.81
C ALA A 92 15.07 -5.47 4.94
N ALA A 93 15.01 -6.70 5.43
CA ALA A 93 16.12 -7.32 6.14
C ALA A 93 16.78 -8.35 5.20
N SER A 94 17.63 -7.84 4.30
CA SER A 94 18.78 -8.57 3.74
C SER A 94 18.52 -9.87 2.96
N GLY A 95 17.52 -9.91 2.07
CA GLY A 95 17.34 -11.05 1.15
C GLY A 95 16.14 -10.94 0.20
N SER A 96 15.71 -9.72 -0.12
CA SER A 96 14.48 -9.45 -0.85
C SER A 96 14.44 -10.20 -2.17
N GLY A 97 13.48 -11.11 -2.35
CA GLY A 97 13.15 -11.71 -3.65
C GLY A 97 12.61 -10.71 -4.69
N LEU A 98 12.99 -9.44 -4.56
CA LEU A 98 12.75 -8.34 -5.49
C LEU A 98 13.95 -8.22 -6.43
N PRO A 99 13.72 -8.08 -7.74
CA PRO A 99 14.80 -7.77 -8.67
C PRO A 99 15.42 -6.42 -8.31
N SER A 100 16.75 -6.32 -8.38
CA SER A 100 17.44 -5.04 -8.20
C SER A 100 17.06 -4.05 -9.29
N ALA A 101 17.18 -2.74 -9.00
CA ALA A 101 16.95 -1.70 -9.99
C ALA A 101 17.75 -1.96 -11.28
N GLN A 102 19.04 -2.30 -11.16
CA GLN A 102 19.89 -2.63 -12.31
C GLN A 102 19.40 -3.86 -13.09
N SER A 103 18.83 -4.86 -12.42
CA SER A 103 18.23 -6.02 -13.08
C SER A 103 17.01 -5.62 -13.91
N ILE A 104 16.11 -4.80 -13.34
CA ILE A 104 14.95 -4.26 -14.05
C ILE A 104 15.41 -3.40 -15.23
N ARG A 105 16.44 -2.56 -15.02
CA ARG A 105 16.93 -1.68 -16.08
C ARG A 105 17.41 -2.45 -17.30
N ARG A 106 18.19 -3.50 -17.09
CA ARG A 106 18.66 -4.38 -18.18
C ARG A 106 17.51 -5.03 -18.95
N ARG A 107 16.40 -5.39 -18.29
CA ARG A 107 15.22 -5.94 -18.97
C ARG A 107 14.54 -4.93 -19.88
N CYS A 108 14.61 -3.64 -19.54
CA CYS A 108 14.08 -2.56 -20.39
C CYS A 108 15.02 -2.20 -21.55
N GLU A 109 16.34 -2.18 -21.30
CA GLU A 109 17.34 -1.83 -22.30
C GLU A 109 17.55 -2.95 -23.34
N ALA A 110 17.42 -4.21 -22.90
CA ALA A 110 17.52 -5.38 -23.75
C ALA A 110 16.32 -6.32 -23.49
N PRO A 111 15.14 -6.02 -24.06
CA PRO A 111 13.97 -6.87 -23.95
C PRO A 111 14.26 -8.28 -24.46
N VAL A 112 14.03 -9.29 -23.62
CA VAL A 112 14.14 -10.71 -23.99
C VAL A 112 12.79 -11.37 -23.82
N GLY A 113 12.28 -11.97 -24.90
CA GLY A 113 11.03 -12.72 -24.90
C GLY A 113 10.07 -12.22 -25.98
N THR A 114 8.77 -12.35 -25.71
CA THR A 114 7.72 -12.06 -26.71
C THR A 114 7.23 -10.63 -26.55
N SER A 115 7.42 -9.78 -27.56
CA SER A 115 6.83 -8.43 -27.54
C SER A 115 5.31 -8.51 -27.64
N LEU A 116 4.63 -7.67 -26.87
CA LEU A 116 3.17 -7.57 -26.84
C LEU A 116 2.72 -6.14 -27.13
N SER A 117 1.56 -5.99 -27.77
CA SER A 117 0.83 -4.73 -27.72
C SER A 117 0.03 -4.65 -26.40
N PRO A 118 -0.36 -3.44 -25.94
CA PRO A 118 -1.25 -3.30 -24.80
C PRO A 118 -2.56 -4.10 -24.96
N ASP A 119 -3.16 -4.11 -26.16
CA ASP A 119 -4.39 -4.87 -26.44
C ASP A 119 -4.17 -6.39 -26.33
N ALA A 120 -3.02 -6.89 -26.82
CA ALA A 120 -2.66 -8.30 -26.67
C ALA A 120 -2.44 -8.66 -25.19
N ALA A 121 -1.77 -7.80 -24.43
CA ALA A 121 -1.60 -7.99 -23.00
C ALA A 121 -2.93 -8.04 -22.23
N MET A 122 -3.90 -7.21 -22.62
CA MET A 122 -5.24 -7.20 -22.01
C MET A 122 -6.10 -8.42 -22.35
N ARG A 123 -5.78 -9.16 -23.41
CA ARG A 123 -6.58 -10.31 -23.87
C ARG A 123 -5.91 -11.66 -23.59
N ASP A 124 -4.60 -11.72 -23.72
CA ASP A 124 -3.86 -12.98 -23.86
C ASP A 124 -3.11 -13.38 -22.57
N LEU A 125 -3.00 -12.48 -21.58
CA LEU A 125 -2.37 -12.79 -20.29
C LEU A 125 -3.32 -13.60 -19.37
N PRO A 126 -2.81 -14.31 -18.36
CA PRO A 126 -3.64 -14.84 -17.28
C PRO A 126 -4.47 -13.74 -16.60
N GLU A 127 -5.70 -14.07 -16.18
CA GLU A 127 -6.68 -13.11 -15.64
C GLU A 127 -6.11 -12.18 -14.55
N ARG A 128 -5.39 -12.73 -13.57
CA ARG A 128 -4.77 -11.93 -12.50
C ARG A 128 -3.72 -10.94 -13.04
N GLN A 129 -2.96 -11.35 -14.04
CA GLN A 129 -1.95 -10.51 -14.68
C GLN A 129 -2.60 -9.42 -15.55
N GLN A 130 -3.71 -9.74 -16.24
CA GLN A 130 -4.53 -8.75 -16.95
C GLN A 130 -5.07 -7.69 -15.99
N GLN A 131 -5.69 -8.10 -14.87
CA GLN A 131 -6.24 -7.18 -13.88
C GLN A 131 -5.17 -6.28 -13.28
N ALA A 132 -4.01 -6.84 -12.92
CA ALA A 132 -2.89 -6.07 -12.40
C ALA A 132 -2.31 -5.09 -13.43
N PHE A 133 -2.16 -5.51 -14.68
CA PHE A 133 -1.71 -4.64 -15.77
C PHE A 133 -2.71 -3.52 -16.07
N ALA A 134 -4.01 -3.83 -16.18
CA ALA A 134 -5.08 -2.86 -16.40
C ALA A 134 -5.12 -1.77 -15.32
N ALA A 135 -4.98 -2.20 -14.06
CA ALA A 135 -4.96 -1.30 -12.93
C ALA A 135 -3.70 -0.42 -12.91
N THR A 136 -2.55 -0.98 -13.28
CA THR A 136 -1.30 -0.22 -13.45
C THR A 136 -1.45 0.82 -14.56
N LEU A 137 -1.96 0.42 -15.73
CA LEU A 137 -2.19 1.31 -16.86
C LEU A 137 -3.11 2.47 -16.50
N THR A 138 -4.19 2.18 -15.77
CA THR A 138 -5.14 3.21 -15.29
C THR A 138 -4.45 4.16 -14.30
N GLY A 139 -3.69 3.63 -13.34
CA GLY A 139 -2.93 4.45 -12.39
C GLY A 139 -1.97 5.40 -13.10
N VAL A 140 -1.17 4.88 -14.03
CA VAL A 140 -0.21 5.69 -14.80
C VAL A 140 -0.93 6.69 -15.71
N ALA A 141 -2.07 6.32 -16.31
CA ALA A 141 -2.90 7.23 -17.10
C ALA A 141 -3.43 8.41 -16.28
N LEU A 142 -3.90 8.16 -15.06
CA LEU A 142 -4.33 9.20 -14.12
C LEU A 142 -3.16 10.10 -13.68
N SER A 143 -1.94 9.56 -13.66
CA SER A 143 -0.70 10.32 -13.44
C SER A 143 -0.19 11.09 -14.67
N GLY A 144 -0.98 11.18 -15.74
CA GLY A 144 -0.67 12.01 -16.91
C GLY A 144 0.09 11.29 -18.02
N LEU A 145 -0.09 9.98 -18.18
CA LEU A 145 0.44 9.24 -19.31
C LEU A 145 -0.08 9.80 -20.64
N SER A 146 0.82 10.28 -21.50
CA SER A 146 0.42 10.75 -22.82
C SER A 146 0.35 9.59 -23.83
N ARG A 147 -0.34 9.83 -24.95
CA ARG A 147 -0.34 8.89 -26.07
C ARG A 147 1.06 8.67 -26.65
N ALA A 148 1.90 9.71 -26.64
CA ALA A 148 3.29 9.61 -27.10
C ALA A 148 4.12 8.72 -26.16
N ASP A 149 3.92 8.84 -24.84
CA ASP A 149 4.59 7.98 -23.86
C ASP A 149 4.17 6.51 -24.06
N MET A 150 2.87 6.25 -24.27
CA MET A 150 2.38 4.91 -24.59
C MET A 150 3.02 4.33 -25.86
N GLN A 151 3.15 5.14 -26.91
CA GLN A 151 3.78 4.73 -28.16
C GLN A 151 5.29 4.50 -28.02
N ALA A 152 5.95 5.25 -27.14
CA ALA A 152 7.37 5.07 -26.84
C ALA A 152 7.63 3.92 -25.86
N SER A 153 6.60 3.44 -25.16
CA SER A 153 6.73 2.35 -24.20
C SER A 153 7.00 1.02 -24.89
N THR A 154 7.70 0.13 -24.19
CA THR A 154 7.92 -1.25 -24.63
C THR A 154 7.23 -2.21 -23.68
N LEU A 155 6.62 -3.24 -24.24
CA LEU A 155 5.89 -4.27 -23.50
C LEU A 155 6.30 -5.64 -24.02
N HIS A 156 6.72 -6.53 -23.12
CA HIS A 156 7.11 -7.89 -23.48
C HIS A 156 6.86 -8.89 -22.34
N LEU A 157 6.68 -10.16 -22.68
CA LEU A 157 6.72 -11.28 -21.74
C LEU A 157 8.10 -11.90 -21.73
N ASP A 158 8.70 -12.01 -20.54
CA ASP A 158 9.95 -12.72 -20.37
C ASP A 158 9.75 -14.25 -20.34
N ALA A 159 10.86 -15.00 -20.22
CA ALA A 159 10.83 -16.47 -20.16
C ALA A 159 10.06 -17.03 -18.94
N ARG A 160 9.79 -16.22 -17.92
CA ARG A 160 9.01 -16.60 -16.73
C ARG A 160 7.55 -16.18 -16.83
N GLN A 161 7.10 -15.73 -18.02
CA GLN A 161 5.78 -15.16 -18.23
C GLN A 161 5.53 -13.91 -17.35
N THR A 162 6.59 -13.18 -16.99
CA THR A 162 6.46 -11.86 -16.36
C THR A 162 6.29 -10.82 -17.45
N LEU A 163 5.18 -10.07 -17.39
CA LEU A 163 4.95 -8.92 -18.26
C LEU A 163 5.86 -7.79 -17.79
N VAL A 164 6.71 -7.30 -18.68
CA VAL A 164 7.61 -6.19 -18.43
C VAL A 164 7.14 -5.02 -19.28
N TRP A 165 6.69 -3.96 -18.61
CA TRP A 165 6.30 -2.70 -19.23
C TRP A 165 7.32 -1.63 -18.88
N CYS A 166 8.00 -1.06 -19.88
CA CYS A 166 9.01 -0.03 -19.69
C CYS A 166 8.55 1.26 -20.37
N LEU A 167 8.49 2.35 -19.59
CA LEU A 167 8.06 3.65 -20.04
C LEU A 167 9.25 4.62 -20.05
N PRO A 168 9.84 4.90 -21.23
CA PRO A 168 10.93 5.86 -21.34
C PRO A 168 10.41 7.28 -21.17
N LYS A 169 11.22 8.15 -20.55
CA LYS A 169 11.01 9.60 -20.55
C LYS A 169 12.32 10.29 -20.91
N ALA A 170 12.27 11.17 -21.90
CA ALA A 170 13.44 11.71 -22.60
C ALA A 170 14.53 12.32 -21.68
N ASP A 171 14.15 12.78 -20.48
CA ASP A 171 14.99 13.55 -19.56
C ASP A 171 15.08 12.98 -18.12
N GLN A 172 14.24 12.00 -17.76
CA GLN A 172 14.06 11.54 -16.37
C GLN A 172 14.34 10.04 -16.16
N GLY A 173 14.97 9.39 -17.13
CA GLY A 173 15.15 7.94 -17.14
C GLY A 173 13.85 7.23 -17.52
N PHE A 174 13.58 6.08 -16.91
CA PHE A 174 12.36 5.32 -17.17
C PHE A 174 11.72 4.84 -15.88
N ALA A 175 10.41 4.64 -15.95
CA ALA A 175 9.68 3.82 -15.01
C ALA A 175 9.48 2.43 -15.63
N ALA A 176 9.42 1.40 -14.80
CA ALA A 176 9.14 0.06 -15.27
C ALA A 176 8.25 -0.70 -14.31
N TRP A 177 7.38 -1.53 -14.85
CA TRP A 177 6.50 -2.42 -14.10
C TRP A 177 6.71 -3.84 -14.57
N LEU A 178 6.98 -4.73 -13.63
CA LEU A 178 7.03 -6.17 -13.82
C LEU A 178 5.76 -6.74 -13.20
N VAL A 179 4.82 -7.20 -14.02
CA VAL A 179 3.60 -7.86 -13.57
C VAL A 179 3.82 -9.36 -13.68
N GLU A 180 3.85 -10.06 -12.56
CA GLU A 180 4.00 -11.52 -12.51
C GLU A 180 2.65 -12.22 -12.76
N SER A 181 2.69 -13.51 -13.09
CA SER A 181 1.49 -14.30 -13.42
C SER A 181 0.48 -14.42 -12.26
N ASN A 182 0.94 -14.29 -11.02
CA ASN A 182 0.11 -14.25 -9.83
C ASN A 182 -0.54 -12.87 -9.58
N GLY A 183 -0.22 -11.85 -10.39
CA GLY A 183 -0.71 -10.47 -10.22
C GLY A 183 0.20 -9.58 -9.37
N ARG A 184 1.34 -10.08 -8.87
CA ARG A 184 2.33 -9.26 -8.17
C ARG A 184 2.92 -8.23 -9.14
N ILE A 185 2.96 -6.97 -8.73
CA ILE A 185 3.56 -5.88 -9.49
C ILE A 185 4.85 -5.46 -8.79
N VAL A 186 5.96 -5.44 -9.51
CA VAL A 186 7.22 -4.82 -9.06
C VAL A 186 7.44 -3.56 -9.88
N GLU A 187 7.53 -2.42 -9.21
CA GLU A 187 7.73 -1.11 -9.83
C GLU A 187 9.16 -0.61 -9.61
N LEU A 188 9.79 -0.15 -10.68
CA LEU A 188 10.99 0.68 -10.64
C LEU A 188 10.56 2.14 -10.81
N HIS A 189 10.67 2.89 -9.73
CA HIS A 189 10.48 4.34 -9.72
C HIS A 189 11.64 5.04 -10.41
N ARG A 190 11.38 6.26 -10.90
CA ARG A 190 12.42 7.12 -11.51
C ARG A 190 13.56 7.44 -10.55
N SER A 191 13.29 7.46 -9.25
CA SER A 191 14.31 7.62 -8.19
C SER A 191 15.29 6.45 -8.10
N GLY A 192 15.03 5.35 -8.80
CA GLY A 192 15.77 4.09 -8.67
C GLY A 192 15.25 3.19 -7.54
N LYS A 193 14.24 3.64 -6.78
CA LYS A 193 13.58 2.82 -5.77
C LYS A 193 12.80 1.70 -6.44
N VAL A 194 12.94 0.49 -5.92
CA VAL A 194 12.13 -0.67 -6.32
C VAL A 194 11.11 -0.95 -5.23
N GLU A 195 9.85 -1.07 -5.62
CA GLU A 195 8.74 -1.42 -4.74
C GLU A 195 7.98 -2.62 -5.31
N ALA A 196 7.29 -3.35 -4.44
CA ALA A 196 6.47 -4.46 -4.87
C ALA A 196 5.13 -4.49 -4.15
N HIS A 197 4.12 -4.86 -4.93
CA HIS A 197 2.71 -4.95 -4.55
C HIS A 197 2.28 -6.37 -4.84
N ASN A 198 2.02 -7.17 -3.81
CA ASN A 198 1.70 -8.59 -3.99
C ASN A 198 0.28 -8.81 -4.49
N ASP A 199 -0.60 -7.84 -4.29
CA ASP A 199 -1.94 -7.86 -4.86
C ASP A 199 -2.30 -6.44 -5.30
N ALA A 200 -2.74 -6.28 -6.54
CA ALA A 200 -3.31 -5.02 -7.01
C ALA A 200 -4.48 -4.55 -6.12
N ASN A 201 -5.07 -5.47 -5.37
CA ASN A 201 -6.20 -5.27 -4.47
C ASN A 201 -5.80 -5.34 -2.99
N ASP A 202 -4.52 -5.46 -2.63
CA ASP A 202 -4.17 -5.35 -1.21
C ASP A 202 -4.54 -3.95 -0.68
N PRO A 203 -5.01 -3.86 0.57
CA PRO A 203 -5.36 -2.62 1.25
C PRO A 203 -4.38 -1.46 1.05
N ILE A 204 -3.07 -1.71 1.10
CA ILE A 204 -2.04 -0.68 0.99
C ILE A 204 -1.96 -0.19 -0.47
N THR A 205 -1.97 -1.10 -1.42
CA THR A 205 -1.97 -0.78 -2.85
C THR A 205 -3.25 -0.03 -3.26
N LEU A 206 -4.41 -0.41 -2.72
CA LEU A 206 -5.68 0.31 -2.91
C LEU A 206 -5.66 1.72 -2.31
N ALA A 207 -5.19 1.86 -1.07
CA ALA A 207 -5.06 3.16 -0.41
C ALA A 207 -4.10 4.07 -1.17
N ASN A 208 -2.97 3.53 -1.65
CA ASN A 208 -2.00 4.25 -2.48
C ASN A 208 -2.61 4.72 -3.80
N ARG A 209 -3.46 3.92 -4.45
CA ARG A 209 -4.15 4.33 -5.68
C ARG A 209 -5.18 5.42 -5.44
N CYS A 210 -5.99 5.31 -4.38
CA CYS A 210 -6.88 6.40 -3.99
C CYS A 210 -6.12 7.68 -3.65
N SER A 211 -4.99 7.55 -2.95
CA SER A 211 -4.10 8.66 -2.62
C SER A 211 -3.49 9.28 -3.88
N ALA A 212 -3.08 8.47 -4.86
CA ALA A 212 -2.49 8.92 -6.12
C ALA A 212 -3.43 9.82 -6.93
N VAL A 213 -4.73 9.49 -6.99
CA VAL A 213 -5.74 10.33 -7.68
C VAL A 213 -5.81 11.72 -7.06
N VAL A 214 -5.84 11.79 -5.73
CA VAL A 214 -5.97 13.04 -4.99
C VAL A 214 -4.67 13.84 -5.03
N THR A 215 -3.53 13.18 -4.80
CA THR A 215 -2.20 13.82 -4.78
C THR A 215 -1.76 14.33 -6.15
N THR A 216 -2.15 13.65 -7.24
CA THR A 216 -1.87 14.13 -8.61
C THR A 216 -2.75 15.31 -8.98
N CYS A 217 -4.00 15.32 -8.51
CA CYS A 217 -4.93 16.41 -8.80
C CYS A 217 -4.67 17.65 -7.94
N PHE A 218 -4.28 17.49 -6.67
CA PHE A 218 -4.21 18.59 -5.71
C PHE A 218 -3.04 19.54 -6.01
N GLU A 219 -3.37 20.82 -6.22
CA GLU A 219 -2.41 21.89 -6.49
C GLU A 219 -2.83 23.15 -5.70
N PRO A 220 -2.15 23.47 -4.57
CA PRO A 220 -2.52 24.59 -3.73
C PRO A 220 -2.59 25.91 -4.50
N GLY A 221 -3.71 26.63 -4.36
CA GLY A 221 -3.90 27.94 -4.99
C GLY A 221 -4.34 27.91 -6.46
N LYS A 222 -4.39 26.72 -7.10
CA LYS A 222 -4.88 26.60 -8.48
C LYS A 222 -6.39 26.30 -8.52
N PRO A 223 -7.20 27.09 -9.25
CA PRO A 223 -8.63 26.85 -9.38
C PRO A 223 -8.93 25.46 -9.96
N GLY A 224 -9.82 24.69 -9.33
CA GLY A 224 -10.18 23.34 -9.79
C GLY A 224 -9.34 22.22 -9.18
N HIS A 225 -8.31 22.56 -8.40
CA HIS A 225 -7.33 21.61 -7.87
C HIS A 225 -7.29 21.60 -6.32
N SER A 226 -8.39 21.95 -5.65
CA SER A 226 -8.52 21.75 -4.20
C SER A 226 -8.81 20.29 -3.86
N LEU A 227 -8.53 19.87 -2.61
CA LEU A 227 -8.84 18.49 -2.17
C LEU A 227 -10.31 18.12 -2.38
N ASP A 228 -11.24 19.02 -2.03
CA ASP A 228 -12.68 18.82 -2.23
C ASP A 228 -13.01 18.56 -3.72
N GLN A 229 -12.40 19.32 -4.63
CA GLN A 229 -12.60 19.15 -6.07
C GLN A 229 -11.95 17.86 -6.60
N CYS A 230 -10.79 17.48 -6.10
CA CYS A 230 -10.09 16.27 -6.49
C CYS A 230 -10.82 14.99 -6.05
N PHE A 231 -11.36 14.98 -4.84
CA PHE A 231 -12.25 13.89 -4.42
C PHE A 231 -13.57 13.90 -5.20
N ALA A 232 -14.10 15.08 -5.53
CA ALA A 232 -15.31 15.18 -6.35
C ALA A 232 -15.12 14.67 -7.79
N SER A 233 -13.95 14.88 -8.39
CA SER A 233 -13.61 14.43 -9.75
C SER A 233 -13.15 12.98 -9.83
N ALA A 234 -12.81 12.35 -8.70
CA ALA A 234 -12.48 10.94 -8.64
C ALA A 234 -13.63 10.08 -9.21
N ALA A 235 -13.26 9.07 -10.00
CA ALA A 235 -14.19 8.21 -10.74
C ALA A 235 -15.18 7.48 -9.81
N THR A 236 -16.46 7.53 -10.17
CA THR A 236 -17.55 6.75 -9.56
C THR A 236 -17.63 5.37 -10.18
N CYS A 237 -17.85 4.34 -9.36
CA CYS A 237 -17.93 2.97 -9.85
C CYS A 237 -19.35 2.62 -10.31
N PRO A 238 -19.51 1.78 -11.35
CA PRO A 238 -20.80 1.39 -11.90
C PRO A 238 -21.52 0.37 -11.00
N ALA A 239 -21.83 0.76 -9.75
CA ALA A 239 -22.73 0.11 -8.77
C ALA A 239 -22.58 0.73 -7.36
N GLY A 240 -21.68 1.69 -7.14
CA GLY A 240 -21.33 2.15 -5.78
C GLY A 240 -20.61 1.09 -4.93
N ARG A 241 -20.17 -0.02 -5.55
CA ARG A 241 -19.48 -1.13 -4.89
C ARG A 241 -18.10 -1.33 -5.53
N LEU A 242 -17.19 -1.87 -4.75
CA LEU A 242 -16.00 -2.55 -5.28
C LEU A 242 -16.52 -3.72 -6.13
N ASP A 243 -16.34 -3.62 -7.45
CA ASP A 243 -16.51 -4.75 -8.34
C ASP A 243 -15.38 -5.76 -8.01
N PRO A 244 -15.69 -7.05 -7.77
CA PRO A 244 -14.68 -8.07 -7.51
C PRO A 244 -13.65 -8.22 -8.66
N GLY A 245 -14.00 -7.79 -9.88
CA GLY A 245 -13.10 -7.66 -11.02
C GLY A 245 -12.52 -6.26 -11.26
N ALA A 246 -12.99 -5.21 -10.56
CA ALA A 246 -12.44 -3.85 -10.69
C ALA A 246 -11.64 -3.43 -9.45
N SER A 247 -10.33 -3.45 -9.66
CA SER A 247 -9.23 -3.41 -8.70
C SER A 247 -9.00 -2.09 -7.94
N CYS A 248 -10.00 -1.20 -7.88
CA CYS A 248 -10.06 -0.02 -7.01
C CYS A 248 -11.34 0.73 -7.33
N CYS A 249 -12.21 0.91 -6.33
CA CYS A 249 -13.33 1.83 -6.47
C CYS A 249 -13.03 3.13 -5.72
N PRO A 250 -12.66 4.25 -6.40
CA PRO A 250 -12.42 5.52 -5.74
C PRO A 250 -13.64 6.04 -4.98
N GLN A 251 -14.83 5.50 -5.27
CA GLN A 251 -16.08 5.85 -4.59
C GLN A 251 -16.00 5.65 -3.07
N THR A 252 -15.41 4.55 -2.57
CA THR A 252 -15.31 4.32 -1.12
C THR A 252 -14.48 5.41 -0.44
N CYS A 253 -13.37 5.79 -1.08
CA CYS A 253 -12.48 6.86 -0.63
C CYS A 253 -13.21 8.22 -0.67
N LYS A 254 -13.95 8.47 -1.74
CA LYS A 254 -14.78 9.67 -1.94
C LYS A 254 -15.90 9.78 -0.92
N ASP A 255 -16.64 8.71 -0.67
CA ASP A 255 -17.74 8.68 0.30
C ASP A 255 -17.22 8.87 1.72
N ALA A 256 -16.12 8.19 2.08
CA ALA A 256 -15.49 8.37 3.39
C ALA A 256 -15.00 9.81 3.60
N TYR A 257 -14.41 10.42 2.57
CA TYR A 257 -14.03 11.82 2.58
C TYR A 257 -15.24 12.73 2.75
N GLN A 258 -16.28 12.55 1.93
CA GLN A 258 -17.52 13.33 1.99
C GLN A 258 -18.20 13.23 3.36
N ARG A 259 -18.24 12.05 3.98
CA ARG A 259 -18.76 11.88 5.36
C ARG A 259 -17.98 12.72 6.37
N LYS A 260 -16.64 12.71 6.32
CA LYS A 260 -15.81 13.54 7.21
C LYS A 260 -16.01 15.04 6.95
N ARG A 261 -16.12 15.44 5.67
CA ARG A 261 -16.42 16.83 5.31
C ARG A 261 -17.78 17.29 5.79
N ALA A 262 -18.81 16.44 5.68
CA ALA A 262 -20.14 16.70 6.21
C ALA A 262 -20.15 16.82 7.75
N ALA A 263 -19.24 16.12 8.44
CA ALA A 263 -19.01 16.26 9.88
C ALA A 263 -18.18 17.51 10.27
N GLY A 264 -17.86 18.39 9.32
CA GLY A 264 -17.12 19.63 9.58
C GLY A 264 -15.61 19.49 9.69
N VAL A 265 -15.04 18.30 9.42
CA VAL A 265 -13.59 18.08 9.41
C VAL A 265 -12.97 18.81 8.22
N ASP A 266 -11.87 19.55 8.41
CA ASP A 266 -11.21 20.30 7.33
C ASP A 266 -10.68 19.36 6.21
N PRO A 267 -10.49 19.88 4.98
CA PRO A 267 -10.10 19.07 3.83
C PRO A 267 -8.84 18.22 4.04
N LEU A 268 -7.80 18.79 4.66
CA LEU A 268 -6.49 18.13 4.80
C LEU A 268 -6.54 17.04 5.87
N THR A 269 -7.20 17.32 7.00
CA THR A 269 -7.44 16.33 8.05
C THR A 269 -8.34 15.21 7.53
N ALA A 270 -9.42 15.54 6.81
CA ALA A 270 -10.32 14.55 6.23
C ALA A 270 -9.59 13.62 5.24
N SER A 271 -8.77 14.17 4.34
CA SER A 271 -8.01 13.37 3.37
C SER A 271 -6.99 12.47 4.06
N SER A 272 -6.25 13.01 5.03
CA SER A 272 -5.21 12.25 5.74
C SER A 272 -5.82 11.08 6.50
N LYS A 273 -6.94 11.29 7.20
CA LYS A 273 -7.64 10.24 7.93
C LYS A 273 -8.20 9.15 7.01
N VAL A 274 -8.72 9.52 5.83
CA VAL A 274 -9.28 8.57 4.87
C VAL A 274 -8.18 7.72 4.23
N LEU A 275 -7.09 8.36 3.82
CA LEU A 275 -6.01 7.71 3.06
C LEU A 275 -5.06 6.90 3.95
N PHE A 276 -4.82 7.37 5.19
CA PHE A 276 -3.80 6.80 6.07
C PHE A 276 -4.35 6.26 7.40
N GLY A 277 -5.63 6.50 7.69
CA GLY A 277 -6.30 6.03 8.92
C GLY A 277 -6.00 6.89 10.15
N ASP A 278 -6.76 6.63 11.22
CA ASP A 278 -6.55 7.18 12.57
C ASP A 278 -5.96 6.13 13.54
N ALA A 279 -5.38 5.03 13.02
CA ALA A 279 -5.11 3.77 13.74
C ALA A 279 -6.35 2.91 14.08
N GLU A 280 -7.57 3.36 13.74
CA GLU A 280 -8.76 2.51 13.80
C GLU A 280 -9.00 1.78 12.47
N PRO A 281 -8.98 0.43 12.46
CA PRO A 281 -9.02 -0.37 11.24
C PRO A 281 -10.32 -0.21 10.42
N GLY A 282 -11.41 0.36 10.96
CA GLY A 282 -12.65 0.63 10.20
C GLY A 282 -12.71 1.99 9.49
N SER A 283 -11.70 2.84 9.63
CA SER A 283 -11.74 4.25 9.18
C SER A 283 -11.12 4.52 7.81
N THR A 284 -10.41 3.53 7.26
CA THR A 284 -9.66 3.60 6.00
C THR A 284 -10.48 3.10 4.83
N CYS A 285 -10.09 3.50 3.62
CA CYS A 285 -10.62 3.00 2.34
C CYS A 285 -10.57 1.48 2.15
N THR A 286 -10.02 0.75 3.11
CA THR A 286 -9.67 -0.66 3.06
C THR A 286 -10.65 -1.55 3.80
N LEU A 287 -11.51 -1.00 4.67
CA LEU A 287 -12.46 -1.77 5.46
C LEU A 287 -13.78 -1.00 5.58
N SER A 288 -14.73 -1.26 4.68
CA SER A 288 -16.14 -1.06 5.02
C SER A 288 -16.59 -2.22 5.90
N ARG A 289 -16.35 -2.07 7.20
CA ARG A 289 -17.16 -2.73 8.21
C ARG A 289 -18.07 -1.64 8.74
N ASP A 290 -19.30 -1.63 8.23
CA ASP A 290 -20.53 -1.36 8.96
C ASP A 290 -21.64 -0.95 7.99
N GLY A 291 -22.64 -1.85 7.90
CA GLY A 291 -23.96 -1.53 7.40
C GLY A 291 -24.78 -0.83 8.48
N GLY A 292 -25.63 0.10 8.03
CA GLY A 292 -26.96 0.27 8.62
C GLY A 292 -27.92 -0.74 8.02
#